data_AF-A0AA43RMZ0-F1
#
_entry.id   AF-A0AA43RMZ0-F1
#
_cell.length_a   1.000
_cell.length_b   1.000
_cell.length_c   1.000
_cell.angle_alpha   90.00
_cell.angle_beta   90.00
_cell.angle_gamma   90.00
#
_symmetry.space_group_name_H-M   'P 1'
#
loop_
_entity.id
_entity.type
_entity.pdbx_description
1 polymer ?
#
loop_
_entity_poly.entity_id
_entity_poly.type
_entity_poly.pdbx_seq_one_letter_code
_entity_poly.pdbx_strand_id
1 'polypeptide(L)'
;MTKLDGNERWKTKMIMTEHVEQYEEQQRENPDKMITMEERTMVRDLILLPYIDTMVGKSLKELEHSSSILKRTFLMAGESIQRRIMQDTYRLQKELKMRNIKMLADEQDEFITYYKIFCRGYQERFGLTRDVMRTEISLRLTKYTAELGVILKDPLK
;
A
#
# COMPACT_ATOMS: atom_id res chain seq x y z
N MET A 1 50.81 30.89 16.31
CA MET A 1 50.56 29.65 15.52
C MET A 1 49.29 29.01 16.04
N THR A 2 48.19 29.14 15.30
CA THR A 2 46.88 28.63 15.72
C THR A 2 46.50 27.50 14.75
N LYS A 3 46.33 26.30 15.30
CA LYS A 3 46.35 24.98 14.64
C LYS A 3 45.14 24.67 13.72
N LEU A 4 44.68 25.62 12.91
CA LEU A 4 43.46 25.44 12.08
C LEU A 4 43.62 25.78 10.59
N ASP A 5 44.76 26.32 10.16
CA ASP A 5 44.95 26.85 8.80
C ASP A 5 45.30 25.80 7.72
N GLY A 6 45.18 24.50 8.03
CA GLY A 6 45.67 23.41 7.18
C GLY A 6 44.68 22.28 6.90
N ASN A 7 43.41 22.41 7.29
CA ASN A 7 42.44 21.34 7.11
C ASN A 7 41.37 21.73 6.07
N GLU A 8 41.70 21.64 4.79
CA GLU A 8 40.76 21.84 3.67
C GLU A 8 39.63 20.78 3.60
N ARG A 9 39.57 19.81 4.52
CA ARG A 9 38.54 18.75 4.59
C ARG A 9 37.10 19.28 4.70
N TRP A 10 36.90 20.50 5.20
CA TRP A 10 35.55 21.09 5.29
C TRP A 10 35.05 21.66 3.96
N LYS A 11 35.93 22.01 3.02
CA LYS A 11 35.51 22.46 1.67
C LYS A 11 34.86 21.34 0.86
N THR A 12 35.25 20.08 1.08
CA THR A 12 34.65 18.91 0.40
C THR A 12 33.43 18.36 1.15
N LYS A 13 33.26 18.67 2.44
CA LYS A 13 32.19 18.09 3.29
C LYS A 13 30.96 18.98 3.41
N MET A 14 31.06 20.25 3.02
CA MET A 14 29.89 21.10 2.73
C MET A 14 29.42 20.74 1.32
N ILE A 15 28.31 20.00 1.21
CA ILE A 15 27.63 19.84 -0.07
C ILE A 15 27.24 21.25 -0.52
N MET A 16 27.82 21.71 -1.63
CA MET A 16 27.51 23.01 -2.22
C MET A 16 26.00 23.08 -2.45
N THR A 17 25.36 24.17 -2.03
CA THR A 17 23.94 24.44 -2.30
C THR A 17 23.60 24.27 -3.77
N GLU A 18 24.53 24.55 -4.68
CA GLU A 18 24.39 24.33 -6.12
C GLU A 18 24.12 22.86 -6.52
N HIS A 19 24.70 21.88 -5.82
CA HIS A 19 24.40 20.46 -6.07
C HIS A 19 23.04 20.06 -5.53
N VAL A 20 22.60 20.66 -4.42
CA VAL A 20 21.24 20.44 -3.87
C VAL A 20 20.21 21.07 -4.80
N GLU A 21 20.45 22.29 -5.26
CA GLU A 21 19.62 23.01 -6.22
C GLU A 21 19.56 22.28 -7.57
N GLN A 22 20.67 21.76 -8.10
CA GLN A 22 20.65 20.92 -9.31
C GLN A 22 19.85 19.62 -9.13
N TYR A 23 19.89 19.01 -7.95
CA TYR A 23 19.06 17.84 -7.64
C TYR A 23 17.57 18.21 -7.53
N GLU A 24 17.23 19.36 -6.95
CA GLU A 24 15.86 19.88 -6.87
C GLU A 24 15.33 20.36 -8.23
N GLU A 25 16.19 20.92 -9.08
CA GLU A 25 15.88 21.33 -10.45
C GLU A 25 15.68 20.10 -11.36
N GLN A 26 16.53 19.06 -11.25
CA GLN A 26 16.30 17.78 -11.92
C GLN A 26 15.02 17.07 -11.45
N GLN A 27 14.60 17.28 -10.19
CA GLN A 27 13.31 16.82 -9.70
C GLN A 27 12.13 17.58 -10.34
N ARG A 28 12.28 18.87 -10.64
CA ARG A 28 11.27 19.65 -11.38
C ARG A 28 11.19 19.30 -12.86
N GLU A 29 12.29 18.87 -13.47
CA GLU A 29 12.35 18.54 -14.91
C GLU A 29 11.72 17.19 -15.30
N ASN A 30 11.54 16.23 -14.36
CA ASN A 30 11.03 14.89 -14.65
C ASN A 30 9.82 14.47 -13.78
N PRO A 31 8.65 15.14 -13.90
CA PRO A 31 7.44 14.77 -13.16
C PRO A 31 6.97 13.33 -13.47
N ASP A 32 7.34 12.80 -14.64
CA ASP A 32 6.96 11.46 -15.10
C ASP A 32 7.57 10.33 -14.24
N LYS A 33 8.57 10.64 -13.41
CA LYS A 33 9.22 9.67 -12.52
C LYS A 33 8.60 9.63 -11.11
N MET A 34 7.84 10.65 -10.71
CA MET A 34 7.10 10.69 -9.44
C MET A 34 5.89 9.77 -9.47
N ILE A 35 5.44 9.29 -8.30
CA ILE A 35 4.23 8.47 -8.23
C ILE A 35 3.01 9.27 -8.68
N THR A 36 2.22 8.71 -9.58
CA THR A 36 0.95 9.33 -9.99
C THR A 36 -0.14 9.10 -8.94
N MET A 37 -1.24 9.84 -8.99
CA MET A 37 -2.38 9.64 -8.09
C MET A 37 -3.01 8.24 -8.23
N GLU A 38 -3.04 7.71 -9.45
CA GLU A 38 -3.50 6.35 -9.74
C GLU A 38 -2.56 5.33 -9.08
N GLU A 39 -1.26 5.48 -9.25
CA GLU A 39 -0.25 4.59 -8.65
C GLU A 39 -0.25 4.68 -7.13
N ARG A 40 -0.43 5.87 -6.55
CA ARG A 40 -0.58 6.04 -5.10
C ARG A 40 -1.80 5.29 -4.57
N THR A 41 -2.90 5.31 -5.33
CA THR A 41 -4.09 4.53 -5.03
C THR A 41 -3.79 3.03 -5.08
N MET A 42 -3.10 2.56 -6.11
CA MET A 42 -2.67 1.15 -6.21
C MET A 42 -1.77 0.73 -5.04
N VAL A 43 -0.83 1.58 -4.62
CA VAL A 43 0.06 1.30 -3.50
C VAL A 43 -0.73 1.20 -2.19
N ARG A 44 -1.59 2.18 -1.90
CA ARG A 44 -2.50 2.14 -0.74
C ARG A 44 -3.32 0.85 -0.75
N ASP A 45 -3.90 0.54 -1.89
CA ASP A 45 -4.74 -0.63 -2.08
C ASP A 45 -3.96 -1.93 -1.85
N LEU A 46 -2.69 -2.02 -2.27
CA LEU A 46 -1.85 -3.19 -2.02
C LEU A 46 -1.49 -3.34 -0.53
N ILE A 47 -1.24 -2.23 0.17
CA ILE A 47 -0.98 -2.22 1.62
C ILE A 47 -2.15 -2.83 2.38
N LEU A 48 -3.37 -2.48 1.99
CA LEU A 48 -4.57 -2.82 2.75
C LEU A 48 -5.04 -4.26 2.53
N LEU A 49 -4.81 -4.85 1.36
CA LEU A 49 -5.32 -6.19 1.03
C LEU A 49 -4.91 -7.29 2.03
N PRO A 50 -3.66 -7.38 2.51
CA PRO A 50 -3.27 -8.35 3.54
C PRO A 50 -4.03 -8.19 4.86
N TYR A 51 -4.35 -6.94 5.25
CA TYR A 51 -5.16 -6.70 6.45
C TYR A 51 -6.60 -7.19 6.25
N ILE A 52 -7.18 -6.94 5.08
CA ILE A 52 -8.52 -7.41 4.73
C ILE A 52 -8.55 -8.94 4.74
N ASP A 53 -7.59 -9.60 4.09
CA ASP A 53 -7.49 -11.07 4.07
C ASP A 53 -7.39 -11.66 5.49
N THR A 54 -6.55 -11.05 6.34
CA THR A 54 -6.42 -11.47 7.74
C THR A 54 -7.73 -11.31 8.52
N MET A 55 -8.45 -10.19 8.33
CA MET A 55 -9.73 -9.95 9.01
C MET A 55 -10.80 -10.96 8.55
N VAL A 56 -10.96 -11.14 7.24
CA VAL A 56 -11.92 -12.11 6.67
C VAL A 56 -11.58 -13.53 7.12
N GLY A 57 -10.30 -13.91 7.08
CA GLY A 57 -9.84 -15.23 7.54
C GLY A 57 -10.11 -15.48 9.02
N LYS A 58 -9.98 -14.46 9.88
CA LYS A 58 -10.36 -14.57 11.31
C LYS A 58 -11.86 -14.79 11.46
N SER A 59 -12.69 -14.00 10.78
CA SER A 59 -14.15 -14.14 10.84
C SER A 59 -14.64 -15.50 10.29
N LEU A 60 -14.00 -16.04 9.25
CA LEU A 60 -14.29 -17.38 8.73
C LEU A 60 -14.02 -18.45 9.79
N LYS A 61 -12.85 -18.41 10.46
CA LYS A 61 -12.51 -19.34 11.54
C LYS A 61 -13.48 -19.25 12.71
N GLU A 62 -13.93 -18.05 13.07
CA GLU A 62 -14.95 -17.88 14.12
C GLU A 62 -16.30 -18.50 13.70
N LEU A 63 -16.70 -18.34 12.43
CA LEU A 63 -17.93 -18.91 11.89
C LEU A 63 -17.92 -20.44 11.83
N GLU A 64 -16.76 -21.06 11.58
CA GLU A 64 -16.61 -22.53 11.59
C GLU A 64 -17.04 -23.14 12.93
N HIS A 65 -16.75 -22.44 14.03
CA HIS A 65 -17.07 -22.85 15.39
C HIS A 65 -18.45 -22.36 15.87
N SER A 66 -19.19 -21.61 15.02
CA SER A 66 -20.51 -21.09 15.38
C SER A 66 -21.61 -22.15 15.27
N SER A 67 -22.64 -22.03 16.12
CA SER A 67 -23.84 -22.88 16.07
C SER A 67 -24.90 -22.40 15.06
N SER A 68 -24.55 -21.46 14.19
CA SER A 68 -25.50 -20.87 13.23
C SER A 68 -25.96 -21.90 12.19
N ILE A 69 -27.27 -21.97 11.95
CA ILE A 69 -27.86 -22.81 10.90
C ILE A 69 -27.38 -22.37 9.51
N LEU A 70 -27.11 -21.07 9.34
CA LEU A 70 -26.62 -20.49 8.08
C LEU A 70 -25.09 -20.51 7.95
N LYS A 71 -24.37 -21.18 8.86
CA LYS A 71 -22.90 -21.18 8.85
C LYS A 71 -22.32 -21.57 7.50
N ARG A 72 -22.90 -22.57 6.83
CA ARG A 72 -22.42 -23.06 5.53
C ARG A 72 -22.53 -21.97 4.46
N THR A 73 -23.63 -21.22 4.45
CA THR A 73 -23.84 -20.10 3.52
C THR A 73 -22.83 -18.98 3.79
N PHE A 74 -22.61 -18.61 5.05
CA PHE A 74 -21.62 -17.59 5.41
C PHE A 74 -20.19 -18.00 5.06
N LEU A 75 -19.81 -19.26 5.29
CA LEU A 75 -18.51 -19.79 4.92
C LEU A 75 -18.30 -19.72 3.41
N MET A 76 -19.26 -20.18 2.60
CA MET A 76 -19.17 -20.11 1.14
C MET A 76 -19.04 -18.66 0.63
N ALA A 77 -19.81 -17.73 1.21
CA ALA A 77 -19.75 -16.32 0.87
C ALA A 77 -18.39 -15.71 1.24
N GLY A 78 -17.90 -15.95 2.45
CA GLY A 78 -16.62 -15.43 2.92
C GLY A 78 -15.43 -16.03 2.17
N GLU A 79 -15.44 -17.32 1.83
CA GLU A 79 -14.43 -17.94 0.97
C GLU A 79 -14.43 -17.30 -0.43
N SER A 80 -15.60 -16.99 -1.00
CA SER A 80 -15.70 -16.31 -2.29
C SER A 80 -15.05 -14.93 -2.25
N ILE A 81 -15.34 -14.16 -1.19
CA ILE A 81 -14.70 -12.85 -0.94
C ILE A 81 -13.19 -13.01 -0.77
N GLN A 82 -12.74 -14.01 0.00
CA GLN A 82 -11.32 -14.27 0.23
C GLN A 82 -10.57 -14.60 -1.05
N ARG A 83 -11.14 -15.46 -1.91
CA ARG A 83 -10.58 -15.77 -3.24
C ARG A 83 -10.45 -14.51 -4.09
N ARG A 84 -11.45 -13.61 -4.03
CA ARG A 84 -11.42 -12.34 -4.77
C ARG A 84 -10.33 -11.40 -4.26
N ILE A 85 -10.16 -11.27 -2.95
CA ILE A 85 -9.06 -10.50 -2.32
C ILE A 85 -7.70 -11.03 -2.79
N MET A 86 -7.51 -12.35 -2.81
CA MET A 86 -6.28 -12.98 -3.27
C MET A 86 -6.00 -12.67 -4.77
N GLN A 87 -7.02 -12.75 -5.62
CA GLN A 87 -6.91 -12.40 -7.04
C GLN A 87 -6.52 -10.93 -7.24
N ASP A 88 -7.17 -10.01 -6.51
CA ASP A 88 -6.85 -8.59 -6.59
C ASP A 88 -5.44 -8.29 -6.08
N THR A 89 -5.00 -8.98 -5.02
CA THR A 89 -3.64 -8.87 -4.49
C THR A 89 -2.62 -9.26 -5.55
N TYR A 90 -2.80 -10.43 -6.17
CA TYR A 90 -1.91 -10.90 -7.22
C TYR A 90 -1.90 -9.96 -8.44
N ARG A 91 -3.08 -9.49 -8.88
CA ARG A 91 -3.20 -8.55 -10.00
C ARG A 91 -2.42 -7.27 -9.71
N LEU A 92 -2.61 -6.70 -8.53
CA LEU A 92 -2.04 -5.41 -8.15
C LEU A 92 -0.53 -5.50 -7.96
N GLN A 93 -0.02 -6.59 -7.37
CA GLN A 93 1.42 -6.86 -7.29
C GLN A 93 2.04 -6.94 -8.68
N LYS A 94 1.40 -7.65 -9.61
CA LYS A 94 1.87 -7.77 -10.99
C LYS A 94 1.89 -6.39 -11.68
N GLU A 95 0.84 -5.61 -11.52
CA GLU A 95 0.71 -4.28 -12.12
C GLU A 95 1.75 -3.30 -11.60
N LEU A 96 1.93 -3.20 -10.28
CA LEU A 96 2.95 -2.35 -9.67
C LEU A 96 4.37 -2.77 -10.10
N LYS A 97 4.62 -4.09 -10.20
CA LYS A 97 5.90 -4.59 -10.71
C LYS A 97 6.15 -4.20 -12.17
N MET A 98 5.14 -4.28 -13.04
CA MET A 98 5.24 -3.84 -14.44
C MET A 98 5.49 -2.34 -14.55
N ARG A 99 4.92 -1.53 -13.65
CA ARG A 99 5.14 -0.08 -13.57
C ARG A 99 6.46 0.30 -12.87
N ASN A 100 7.30 -0.68 -12.50
CA ASN A 100 8.56 -0.48 -11.76
C ASN A 100 8.39 0.25 -10.42
N ILE A 101 7.34 -0.14 -9.69
CA ILE A 101 7.01 0.36 -8.36
C ILE A 101 7.23 -0.77 -7.35
N LYS A 102 8.03 -0.49 -6.34
CA LYS A 102 8.30 -1.39 -5.21
C LYS A 102 8.00 -0.69 -3.91
N MET A 103 7.70 -1.47 -2.89
CA MET A 103 7.45 -0.93 -1.56
C MET A 103 8.06 -1.79 -0.49
N LEU A 104 8.50 -1.13 0.58
CA LEU A 104 9.02 -1.76 1.78
C LEU A 104 8.30 -1.14 2.99
N ALA A 105 7.92 -1.99 3.94
CA ALA A 105 7.48 -1.52 5.24
C ALA A 105 8.64 -0.75 5.89
N ASP A 106 8.33 0.39 6.47
CA ASP A 106 9.28 1.23 7.19
C ASP A 106 8.90 1.26 8.67
N GLU A 107 9.14 2.38 9.34
CA GLU A 107 8.76 2.59 10.72
C GLU A 107 7.24 2.55 10.93
N GLN A 108 6.84 1.94 12.04
CA GLN A 108 5.49 2.00 12.55
C GLN A 108 5.48 2.91 13.78
N ASP A 109 4.67 3.96 13.70
CA ASP A 109 4.33 4.82 14.84
C ASP A 109 2.95 4.41 15.40
N GLU A 110 2.56 4.93 16.56
CA GLU A 110 1.32 4.58 17.25
C GLU A 110 0.08 4.83 16.38
N PHE A 111 0.09 5.86 15.52
CA PHE A 111 -1.05 6.27 14.71
C PHE A 111 -0.84 6.15 13.20
N ILE A 112 0.41 6.08 12.74
CA ILE A 112 0.78 6.12 11.32
C ILE A 112 1.71 4.97 10.99
N THR A 113 1.36 4.22 9.94
CA THR A 113 2.28 3.22 9.37
C THR A 113 2.96 3.83 8.14
N TYR A 114 4.29 3.83 8.15
CA TYR A 114 5.06 4.36 7.02
C TYR A 114 5.56 3.24 6.11
N TYR A 115 5.58 3.55 4.82
CA TYR A 115 6.12 2.71 3.76
C TYR A 115 7.09 3.52 2.91
N LYS A 116 8.21 2.91 2.56
CA LYS A 116 9.13 3.42 1.54
C LYS A 116 8.68 2.92 0.18
N ILE A 117 8.31 3.83 -0.70
CA ILE A 117 7.96 3.53 -2.09
C ILE A 117 9.17 3.85 -2.96
N PHE A 118 9.56 2.91 -3.81
CA PHE A 118 10.55 3.10 -4.85
C PHE A 118 9.83 3.08 -6.19
N CYS A 119 9.73 4.22 -6.86
CA CYS A 119 9.07 4.37 -8.15
C CYS A 119 10.08 4.91 -9.16
N ARG A 120 10.39 4.12 -10.21
CA ARG A 120 11.24 4.57 -11.34
C ARG A 120 12.58 5.23 -10.93
N GLY A 121 13.17 4.77 -9.82
CA GLY A 121 14.44 5.28 -9.27
C GLY A 121 14.29 6.37 -8.19
N TYR A 122 13.07 6.84 -7.92
CA TYR A 122 12.75 7.82 -6.89
C TYR A 122 12.24 7.13 -5.64
N GLN A 123 12.59 7.68 -4.48
CA GLN A 123 12.11 7.20 -3.20
C GLN A 123 11.11 8.21 -2.62
N GLU A 124 9.95 7.73 -2.20
CA GLU A 124 8.92 8.51 -1.49
C GLU A 124 8.52 7.81 -0.20
N ARG A 125 8.24 8.60 0.85
CA ARG A 125 7.67 8.08 2.10
C ARG A 125 6.15 8.22 2.05
N PHE A 126 5.45 7.12 2.21
CA PHE A 126 3.99 7.07 2.23
C PHE A 126 3.50 6.71 3.62
N GLY A 127 2.78 7.65 4.26
CA GLY A 127 2.18 7.45 5.57
C GLY A 127 0.70 7.11 5.44
N LEU A 128 0.25 6.12 6.19
CA LEU A 128 -1.16 5.76 6.26
C LEU A 128 -1.61 5.77 7.73
N THR A 129 -2.59 6.62 8.04
CA THR A 129 -3.18 6.69 9.39
C THR A 129 -4.13 5.52 9.61
N ARG A 130 -4.28 5.08 10.86
CA ARG A 130 -5.20 3.99 11.22
C ARG A 130 -6.66 4.27 10.81
N ASP A 131 -7.11 5.52 10.91
CA ASP A 131 -8.49 5.89 10.54
C ASP A 131 -8.74 5.78 9.04
N VAL A 132 -7.76 6.18 8.23
CA VAL A 132 -7.82 6.01 6.78
C VAL A 132 -7.77 4.52 6.43
N MET A 133 -6.88 3.74 7.08
CA MET A 133 -6.84 2.28 6.88
C MET A 133 -8.21 1.65 7.14
N ARG A 134 -8.84 1.96 8.28
CA ARG A 134 -10.15 1.41 8.66
C ARG A 134 -11.21 1.78 7.64
N THR A 135 -11.28 3.06 7.25
CA THR A 135 -12.26 3.56 6.29
C THR A 135 -12.13 2.86 4.94
N GLU A 136 -10.92 2.75 4.41
CA GLU A 136 -10.64 2.12 3.12
C GLU A 136 -10.90 0.60 3.15
N ILE A 137 -10.57 -0.07 4.26
CA ILE A 137 -10.91 -1.48 4.48
C ILE A 137 -12.43 -1.68 4.41
N SER A 138 -13.19 -0.84 5.12
CA SER A 138 -14.67 -0.91 5.11
C SER A 138 -15.23 -0.70 3.70
N LEU A 139 -14.79 0.33 2.98
CA LEU A 139 -15.22 0.59 1.61
C LEU A 139 -14.94 -0.58 0.67
N ARG A 140 -13.76 -1.20 0.82
CA ARG A 140 -13.37 -2.31 -0.04
C ARG A 140 -14.13 -3.60 0.26
N LEU A 141 -14.39 -3.89 1.54
CA LEU A 141 -15.28 -4.98 1.92
C LEU A 141 -16.69 -4.77 1.38
N THR A 142 -17.23 -3.54 1.47
CA THR A 142 -18.53 -3.20 0.87
C THR A 142 -18.54 -3.51 -0.63
N LYS A 143 -17.47 -3.13 -1.36
CA LYS A 143 -17.34 -3.47 -2.78
C LYS A 143 -17.38 -4.98 -3.02
N TYR A 144 -16.61 -5.77 -2.28
CA TYR A 144 -16.63 -7.24 -2.44
C TYR A 144 -17.99 -7.86 -2.12
N THR A 145 -18.66 -7.39 -1.09
CA THR A 145 -20.01 -7.86 -0.75
C THR A 145 -21.05 -7.48 -1.81
N ALA A 146 -20.92 -6.30 -2.42
CA ALA A 146 -21.78 -5.88 -3.51
C ALA A 146 -21.56 -6.74 -4.76
N GLU A 147 -20.30 -7.00 -5.13
CA GLU A 147 -19.94 -7.90 -6.24
C GLU A 147 -20.49 -9.31 -6.03
N LEU A 148 -20.35 -9.86 -4.82
CA LEU A 148 -20.95 -11.14 -4.47
C LEU A 148 -22.48 -11.10 -4.52
N GLY A 149 -23.08 -10.02 -4.03
CA GLY A 149 -24.53 -9.82 -4.05
C GLY A 149 -25.12 -9.81 -5.46
N VAL A 150 -24.38 -9.30 -6.44
CA VAL A 150 -24.77 -9.38 -7.86
C VAL A 150 -24.80 -10.85 -8.31
N ILE A 151 -23.76 -11.63 -8.01
CA ILE A 151 -23.68 -13.06 -8.37
C ILE A 151 -24.82 -13.85 -7.72
N LEU A 152 -25.17 -13.56 -6.47
CA LEU A 152 -26.26 -14.25 -5.77
C LEU A 152 -27.65 -13.86 -6.29
N LYS A 153 -27.82 -12.64 -6.81
CA LYS A 153 -29.10 -12.15 -7.36
C LYS A 153 -29.34 -12.60 -8.79
N ASP A 154 -28.33 -13.12 -9.47
CA ASP A 154 -28.40 -13.54 -10.86
C ASP A 154 -28.26 -15.08 -10.93
N PRO A 155 -29.34 -15.85 -10.73
CA PRO A 155 -29.25 -17.30 -10.50
C PRO A 155 -28.98 -18.11 -11.78
N LEU A 156 -28.72 -17.44 -12.92
CA LEU A 156 -28.68 -18.05 -14.25
C LEU A 156 -27.41 -17.66 -15.01
N LYS A 157 -26.33 -18.39 -14.73
CA LYS A 157 -25.32 -18.75 -15.73
C LYS A 157 -24.98 -20.22 -15.62
#